data_AF-A0A7V9SZU8-F1
#
_entry.id   AF-A0A7V9SZU8-F1
#
_cell.length_a   1.000
_cell.length_b   1.000
_cell.length_c   1.000
_cell.angle_alpha   90.00
_cell.angle_beta   90.00
_cell.angle_gamma   90.00
#
_symmetry.space_group_name_H-M   'P 1'
#
loop_
_entity.id
_entity.type
_entity.pdbx_description
1 polymer ?
#
loop_
_entity_poly.entity_id
_entity_poly.type
_entity_poly.pdbx_seq_one_letter_code
_entity_poly.pdbx_strand_id
1 'polypeptide(L)'
;MLGEGVARPRLRLHKPGKYPVEVALDAPGPVALGPVEVEVAERPDGWSWSVANRSDAALGVGAVSLVWDAGPAGPDPRFFRHGYQSWSANGVARLGVDEDPSRTPGARSLSRGMHHADPAVAAPGELRSELVAVLSSGDPARLLCAGFDSGATHDGTLRARLVDGDVELAAEAQLGGAVLAPGQQRSLHGVALTEGDTG
;
A
#
# COMPACT_ATOMS: atom_id res chain seq x y z
N MET A 1 -14.88 -12.81 7.87
CA MET A 1 -15.00 -13.13 6.44
C MET A 1 -15.16 -11.78 5.77
N LEU A 2 -14.12 -11.33 5.07
CA LEU A 2 -14.26 -10.24 4.12
C LEU A 2 -15.45 -10.60 3.21
N GLY A 3 -16.38 -9.67 3.01
CA GLY A 3 -17.58 -9.95 2.21
C GLY A 3 -17.20 -10.50 0.84
N GLU A 4 -18.06 -11.35 0.26
CA GLU A 4 -17.91 -11.78 -1.13
C GLU A 4 -17.77 -10.54 -2.02
N GLY A 5 -16.54 -10.19 -2.45
CA GLY A 5 -16.34 -8.98 -3.25
C GLY A 5 -14.92 -8.43 -3.34
N VAL A 6 -14.07 -8.56 -2.31
CA VAL A 6 -12.69 -8.04 -2.41
C VAL A 6 -11.86 -9.01 -3.26
N ALA A 7 -11.41 -8.53 -4.43
CA ALA A 7 -10.56 -9.30 -5.34
C ALA A 7 -9.30 -9.81 -4.61
N ARG A 8 -8.73 -10.94 -5.05
CA ARG A 8 -7.44 -11.39 -4.51
C ARG A 8 -6.36 -10.35 -4.80
N PRO A 9 -5.47 -10.03 -3.83
CA PRO A 9 -4.42 -9.07 -4.08
C PRO A 9 -3.41 -9.59 -5.11
N ARG A 10 -2.72 -8.67 -5.76
CA ARG A 10 -1.43 -8.91 -6.41
C ARG A 10 -0.33 -8.56 -5.42
N LEU A 11 0.80 -9.23 -5.53
CA LEU A 11 2.00 -8.93 -4.75
C LEU A 11 2.94 -8.08 -5.59
N ARG A 12 3.35 -6.93 -5.06
CA ARG A 12 4.34 -6.03 -5.66
C ARG A 12 5.58 -5.94 -4.78
N LEU A 13 6.76 -6.02 -5.39
CA LEU A 13 8.05 -5.91 -4.71
C LEU A 13 8.90 -4.80 -5.34
N HIS A 14 9.33 -3.87 -4.49
CA HIS A 14 10.23 -2.78 -4.85
C HIS A 14 11.63 -3.08 -4.32
N LYS A 15 12.58 -3.33 -5.23
CA LYS A 15 14.01 -3.41 -4.91
C LYS A 15 14.68 -2.07 -5.20
N PRO A 16 15.60 -1.58 -4.33
CA PRO A 16 16.28 -0.31 -4.58
C PRO A 16 16.95 -0.27 -5.97
N GLY A 17 16.69 0.78 -6.74
CA GLY A 17 17.27 0.99 -8.07
C GLY A 17 16.78 0.02 -9.16
N LYS A 18 15.71 -0.73 -8.91
CA LYS A 18 15.09 -1.65 -9.88
C LYS A 18 13.63 -1.28 -10.11
N TYR A 19 13.10 -1.68 -11.26
CA TYR A 19 11.67 -1.61 -11.51
C TYR A 19 10.91 -2.54 -10.56
N PRO A 20 9.71 -2.16 -10.11
CA PRO A 20 8.87 -3.04 -9.30
C PRO A 20 8.54 -4.32 -10.07
N VAL A 21 8.53 -5.44 -9.36
CA VAL A 21 8.05 -6.72 -9.89
C VAL A 21 6.68 -6.98 -9.27
N GLU A 22 5.69 -7.31 -10.10
CA GLU A 22 4.34 -7.61 -9.67
C GLU A 22 3.91 -8.99 -10.15
N VAL A 23 3.25 -9.75 -9.28
CA VAL A 23 2.73 -11.10 -9.55
C VAL A 23 1.34 -11.25 -8.97
N ALA A 24 0.46 -11.99 -9.64
CA ALA A 24 -0.85 -12.34 -9.08
C ALA A 24 -0.69 -13.31 -7.89
N LEU A 25 -1.54 -13.16 -6.86
CA LEU A 25 -1.64 -14.14 -5.78
C LEU A 25 -2.80 -15.09 -6.06
N ASP A 26 -2.48 -16.27 -6.58
CA ASP A 26 -3.49 -17.30 -6.85
C ASP A 26 -4.04 -17.88 -5.55
N ALA A 27 -3.23 -18.02 -4.51
CA ALA A 27 -3.60 -18.49 -3.18
C ALA A 27 -2.71 -17.92 -2.07
N PRO A 28 -3.18 -17.88 -0.80
CA PRO A 28 -2.30 -17.68 0.35
C PRO A 28 -1.16 -18.71 0.37
N GLY A 29 0.01 -18.29 0.85
CA GLY A 29 1.22 -19.10 0.94
C GLY A 29 2.48 -18.34 0.51
N PRO A 30 3.59 -19.07 0.31
CA PRO A 30 4.86 -18.49 -0.12
C PRO A 30 4.87 -18.16 -1.61
N VAL A 31 5.41 -17.00 -1.94
CA VAL A 31 5.55 -16.51 -3.32
C VAL A 31 6.98 -16.07 -3.57
N ALA A 32 7.64 -16.73 -4.52
CA ALA A 32 9.01 -16.43 -4.88
C ALA A 32 9.11 -15.32 -5.94
N LEU A 33 9.92 -14.29 -5.64
CA LEU A 33 10.22 -13.13 -6.47
C LEU A 33 11.74 -13.01 -6.67
N GLY A 34 12.30 -14.03 -7.31
CA GLY A 34 13.74 -14.27 -7.39
C GLY A 34 14.30 -14.65 -6.01
N PRO A 35 15.31 -13.94 -5.47
CA PRO A 35 15.89 -14.26 -4.16
C PRO A 35 15.02 -13.85 -2.96
N VAL A 36 13.88 -13.20 -3.20
CA VAL A 36 12.92 -12.80 -2.15
C VAL A 36 11.77 -13.76 -2.17
N GLU A 37 11.35 -14.22 -1.00
CA GLU A 37 10.08 -14.90 -0.82
C GLU A 37 9.19 -14.03 0.07
N VAL A 38 7.90 -13.95 -0.29
CA VAL A 38 6.89 -13.32 0.56
C VAL A 38 5.87 -14.38 0.93
N GLU A 39 5.71 -14.62 2.22
CA GLU A 39 4.64 -15.45 2.76
C GLU A 39 3.42 -14.55 2.96
N VAL A 40 2.26 -14.94 2.42
CA VAL A 40 1.00 -14.18 2.56
C VAL A 40 -0.09 -15.10 3.13
N ALA A 41 -0.77 -14.66 4.18
CA ALA A 41 -1.87 -15.39 4.80
C ALA A 41 -3.11 -14.51 4.95
N GLU A 42 -4.27 -15.04 4.55
CA GLU A 42 -5.56 -14.40 4.74
C GLU A 42 -6.01 -14.51 6.20
N ARG A 43 -6.71 -13.49 6.67
CA ARG A 43 -7.27 -13.37 8.02
C ARG A 43 -8.75 -12.99 7.94
N PRO A 44 -9.55 -13.20 9.00
CA PRO A 44 -10.97 -12.87 8.98
C PRO A 44 -11.31 -11.42 8.62
N ASP A 45 -10.39 -10.51 8.88
CA ASP A 45 -10.47 -9.05 8.74
C ASP A 45 -9.45 -8.47 7.76
N GLY A 46 -8.67 -9.29 7.05
CA GLY A 46 -7.64 -8.79 6.13
C GLY A 46 -6.52 -9.78 5.86
N TRP A 47 -5.27 -9.33 5.91
CA TRP A 47 -4.10 -10.10 5.47
C TRP A 47 -2.90 -9.91 6.40
N SER A 48 -2.11 -10.97 6.56
CA SER A 48 -0.79 -10.92 7.19
C SER A 48 0.25 -11.45 6.24
N TRP A 49 1.50 -11.07 6.47
CA TRP A 49 2.56 -11.32 5.51
C TRP A 49 3.95 -11.13 6.12
N SER A 50 4.94 -11.76 5.50
CA SER A 50 6.34 -11.62 5.87
C SER A 50 7.22 -11.69 4.63
N VAL A 51 8.40 -11.06 4.71
CA VAL A 51 9.40 -11.08 3.63
C VAL A 51 10.64 -11.81 4.10
N ALA A 52 11.18 -12.68 3.25
CA ALA A 52 12.37 -13.46 3.52
C ALA A 52 13.40 -13.36 2.39
N ASN A 53 14.68 -13.36 2.77
CA ASN A 53 15.78 -13.53 1.84
C ASN A 53 16.12 -15.02 1.72
N ARG A 54 15.90 -15.59 0.53
CA ARG A 54 16.19 -16.99 0.21
C ARG A 54 17.49 -17.19 -0.57
N SER A 55 18.32 -16.16 -0.68
CA SER A 55 19.66 -16.24 -1.26
C SER A 55 20.76 -16.43 -0.22
N ASP A 56 21.97 -16.67 -0.71
CA ASP A 56 23.21 -16.77 0.08
C ASP A 56 23.90 -15.41 0.29
N ALA A 57 23.36 -14.32 -0.27
CA ALA A 57 23.89 -12.97 -0.16
C ALA A 57 22.91 -12.04 0.56
N ALA A 58 23.44 -10.99 1.19
CA ALA A 58 22.59 -9.95 1.78
C ALA A 58 21.82 -9.19 0.69
N LEU A 59 20.55 -8.86 0.96
CA LEU A 59 19.65 -8.28 -0.03
C LEU A 59 18.92 -7.04 0.51
N GLY A 60 19.00 -5.92 -0.22
CA GLY A 60 18.18 -4.74 0.05
C GLY A 60 16.75 -4.91 -0.45
N VAL A 61 15.78 -4.64 0.43
CA VAL A 61 14.34 -4.57 0.09
C VAL A 61 13.85 -3.16 0.37
N GLY A 62 13.27 -2.51 -0.65
CA GLY A 62 12.76 -1.16 -0.55
C GLY A 62 11.36 -1.16 0.07
N ALA A 63 10.44 -1.85 -0.59
CA ALA A 63 9.07 -2.01 -0.13
C ALA A 63 8.44 -3.30 -0.67
N VAL A 64 7.40 -3.76 0.01
CA VAL A 64 6.53 -4.85 -0.46
C VAL A 64 5.10 -4.32 -0.39
N SER A 65 4.24 -4.66 -1.35
CA SER A 65 2.85 -4.20 -1.41
C SER A 65 1.89 -5.34 -1.70
N LEU A 66 0.74 -5.37 -1.02
CA LEU A 66 -0.44 -6.09 -1.47
C LEU A 66 -1.32 -5.10 -2.24
N VAL A 67 -1.73 -5.46 -3.45
CA VAL A 67 -2.40 -4.56 -4.41
C VAL A 67 -3.74 -5.14 -4.81
N TRP A 68 -4.82 -4.42 -4.51
CA TRP A 68 -6.18 -4.81 -4.86
C TRP A 68 -6.71 -3.94 -5.99
N ASP A 69 -7.58 -4.54 -6.78
CA ASP A 69 -8.61 -3.81 -7.49
C ASP A 69 -9.77 -3.59 -6.50
N ALA A 70 -10.00 -2.32 -6.13
CA ALA A 70 -11.06 -1.89 -5.23
C ALA A 70 -12.37 -1.59 -5.99
N GLY A 71 -12.45 -2.01 -7.26
CA GLY A 71 -13.64 -1.93 -8.09
C GLY A 71 -13.80 -0.60 -8.83
N PRO A 72 -14.96 -0.41 -9.49
CA PRO A 72 -15.22 0.77 -10.31
C PRO A 72 -15.08 2.06 -9.53
N ALA A 73 -14.39 3.05 -10.10
CA ALA A 73 -14.19 4.33 -9.45
C ALA A 73 -15.50 5.12 -9.26
N GLY A 74 -16.44 4.96 -10.19
CA GLY A 74 -17.64 5.79 -10.23
C GLY A 74 -17.33 7.25 -10.63
N PRO A 75 -18.32 8.15 -10.54
CA PRO A 75 -18.19 9.52 -11.07
C PRO A 75 -17.39 10.48 -10.16
N ASP A 76 -17.26 10.18 -8.87
CA ASP A 76 -16.55 11.03 -7.89
C ASP A 76 -15.82 10.17 -6.83
N PRO A 77 -14.78 9.41 -7.21
CA PRO A 77 -14.03 8.57 -6.28
C PRO A 77 -13.29 9.42 -5.25
N ARG A 78 -13.52 9.16 -3.96
CA ARG A 78 -12.95 9.92 -2.85
C ARG A 78 -12.06 9.07 -1.97
N PHE A 79 -10.97 9.66 -1.52
CA PHE A 79 -9.95 9.01 -0.72
C PHE A 79 -9.62 9.88 0.48
N PHE A 80 -9.96 9.40 1.67
CA PHE A 80 -9.51 9.99 2.92
C PHE A 80 -8.02 9.68 3.10
N ARG A 81 -7.22 10.73 3.22
CA ARG A 81 -5.79 10.68 3.47
C ARG A 81 -5.51 11.02 4.91
N HIS A 82 -4.84 10.12 5.60
CA HIS A 82 -4.26 10.31 6.90
C HIS A 82 -2.77 10.66 6.74
N GLY A 83 -2.35 11.77 7.30
CA GLY A 83 -0.96 12.24 7.19
C GLY A 83 0.02 11.47 8.07
N TYR A 84 1.31 11.52 7.74
CA TYR A 84 2.37 10.80 8.46
C TYR A 84 2.58 11.30 9.90
N GLN A 85 2.51 12.61 10.09
CA GLN A 85 2.70 13.28 11.38
C GLN A 85 1.74 14.47 11.54
N SER A 86 1.77 15.13 12.70
CA SER A 86 0.85 16.21 13.09
C SER A 86 0.75 17.39 12.10
N TRP A 87 1.77 17.64 11.30
CA TRP A 87 1.79 18.71 10.28
C TRP A 87 1.63 18.20 8.85
N SER A 88 1.32 16.92 8.67
CA SER A 88 1.11 16.33 7.35
C SER A 88 -0.31 16.59 6.87
N ALA A 89 -0.48 16.65 5.54
CA ALA A 89 -1.79 16.81 4.94
C ALA A 89 -2.73 15.68 5.42
N ASN A 90 -3.92 16.05 5.86
CA ASN A 90 -4.97 15.14 6.29
C ASN A 90 -6.31 15.64 5.74
N GLY A 91 -7.14 14.72 5.26
CA GLY A 91 -8.48 15.01 4.77
C GLY A 91 -8.83 14.26 3.49
N VAL A 92 -10.03 14.53 2.99
CA VAL A 92 -10.57 13.89 1.79
C VAL A 92 -10.01 14.53 0.52
N ALA A 93 -9.62 13.70 -0.44
CA ALA A 93 -9.19 14.09 -1.78
C ALA A 93 -9.94 13.27 -2.84
N ARG A 94 -10.02 13.79 -4.06
CA ARG A 94 -10.65 13.14 -5.21
C ARG A 94 -9.61 12.44 -6.07
N LEU A 95 -9.78 11.14 -6.28
CA LEU A 95 -8.89 10.35 -7.14
C LEU A 95 -9.01 10.81 -8.59
N GLY A 96 -7.87 10.93 -9.28
CA GLY A 96 -7.80 11.41 -10.66
C GLY A 96 -7.95 12.93 -10.83
N VAL A 97 -8.20 13.68 -9.75
CA VAL A 97 -8.33 15.15 -9.79
C VAL A 97 -7.31 15.85 -8.91
N ASP A 98 -7.24 15.47 -7.64
CA ASP A 98 -6.30 16.11 -6.70
C ASP A 98 -4.93 15.43 -6.79
N GLU A 99 -3.85 16.19 -6.56
CA GLU A 99 -2.48 15.66 -6.59
C GLU A 99 -1.94 15.35 -5.18
N ASP A 100 -1.05 14.35 -5.11
CA ASP A 100 -0.29 14.07 -3.90
C ASP A 100 0.65 15.24 -3.55
N PRO A 101 0.76 15.66 -2.27
CA PRO A 101 1.60 16.78 -1.86
C PRO A 101 3.08 16.65 -2.26
N SER A 102 3.60 15.44 -2.46
CA SER A 102 4.97 15.23 -2.95
C SER A 102 5.22 15.81 -4.34
N ARG A 103 4.16 16.01 -5.13
CA ARG A 103 4.23 16.56 -6.49
C ARG A 103 4.21 18.08 -6.53
N THR A 104 4.03 18.74 -5.38
CA THR A 104 4.03 20.21 -5.28
C THR A 104 5.32 20.79 -5.90
N PRO A 105 5.23 21.71 -6.88
CA PRO A 105 6.40 22.33 -7.48
C PRO A 105 7.33 22.93 -6.43
N GLY A 106 8.62 22.60 -6.50
CA GLY A 106 9.62 23.07 -5.55
C GLY A 106 9.71 22.29 -4.24
N ALA A 107 8.86 21.29 -4.00
CA ALA A 107 9.00 20.40 -2.86
C ALA A 107 10.36 19.69 -2.88
N ARG A 108 11.16 19.91 -1.83
CA ARG A 108 12.48 19.27 -1.66
C ARG A 108 12.32 17.88 -1.05
N SER A 109 13.29 16.99 -1.27
CA SER A 109 13.29 15.64 -0.69
C SER A 109 13.21 15.67 0.84
N LEU A 110 13.90 16.61 1.48
CA LEU A 110 13.83 16.82 2.93
C LEU A 110 12.39 17.09 3.39
N SER A 111 11.70 18.05 2.76
CA SER A 111 10.31 18.37 3.09
C SER A 111 9.39 17.17 2.87
N ARG A 112 9.59 16.39 1.80
CA ARG A 112 8.80 15.17 1.57
C ARG A 112 9.02 14.11 2.66
N GLY A 113 10.28 13.89 3.05
CA GLY A 113 10.62 12.96 4.14
C GLY A 113 10.10 13.39 5.51
N MET A 114 9.69 14.65 5.67
CA MET A 114 8.98 15.10 6.88
C MET A 114 7.48 14.77 6.82
N HIS A 115 6.88 14.58 5.65
CA HIS A 115 5.42 14.43 5.50
C HIS A 115 4.97 13.04 5.07
N HIS A 116 5.90 12.17 4.68
CA HIS A 116 5.64 10.84 4.15
C HIS A 116 6.69 9.84 4.62
N ALA A 117 6.26 8.60 4.80
CA ALA A 117 7.17 7.48 5.02
C ALA A 117 8.10 7.27 3.82
N ASP A 118 7.54 7.37 2.60
CA ASP A 118 8.30 7.37 1.36
C ASP A 118 8.56 8.81 0.85
N PRO A 119 9.82 9.29 0.86
CA PRO A 119 10.16 10.62 0.37
C PRO A 119 10.22 10.70 -1.17
N ALA A 120 9.97 9.60 -1.89
CA ALA A 120 9.83 9.64 -3.34
C ALA A 120 8.59 10.43 -3.76
N VAL A 121 8.59 10.86 -5.03
CA VAL A 121 7.44 11.53 -5.63
C VAL A 121 6.44 10.46 -6.07
N ALA A 122 5.20 10.58 -5.62
CA ALA A 122 4.13 9.66 -6.04
C ALA A 122 3.92 9.69 -7.56
N ALA A 123 3.47 8.57 -8.12
CA ALA A 123 3.11 8.50 -9.54
C ALA A 123 2.01 9.54 -9.87
N PRO A 124 1.93 10.04 -11.12
CA PRO A 124 0.84 10.92 -11.52
C PRO A 124 -0.53 10.28 -11.23
N GLY A 125 -1.43 11.04 -10.59
CA GLY A 125 -2.77 10.57 -10.21
C GLY A 125 -2.82 9.61 -9.01
N GLU A 126 -1.67 9.22 -8.45
CA GLU A 126 -1.62 8.46 -7.19
C GLU A 126 -1.77 9.39 -5.99
N LEU A 127 -2.55 8.96 -5.00
CA LEU A 127 -2.69 9.57 -3.70
C LEU A 127 -2.22 8.59 -2.62
N ARG A 128 -1.64 9.12 -1.54
CA ARG A 128 -1.11 8.33 -0.42
C ARG A 128 -1.78 8.68 0.90
N SER A 129 -1.85 7.68 1.76
CA SER A 129 -2.39 7.78 3.11
C SER A 129 -1.56 6.91 4.04
N GLU A 130 -1.11 7.44 5.16
CA GLU A 130 -0.28 6.71 6.11
C GLU A 130 -1.14 6.02 7.16
N LEU A 131 -0.81 4.76 7.47
CA LEU A 131 -1.46 3.87 8.43
C LEU A 131 -2.89 3.45 8.08
N VAL A 132 -3.78 4.38 7.69
CA VAL A 132 -5.20 4.11 7.43
C VAL A 132 -5.72 4.95 6.27
N ALA A 133 -6.65 4.42 5.50
CA ALA A 133 -7.36 5.13 4.45
C ALA A 133 -8.84 4.72 4.41
N VAL A 134 -9.68 5.62 3.90
CA VAL A 134 -11.08 5.31 3.57
C VAL A 134 -11.31 5.69 2.12
N LEU A 135 -11.81 4.73 1.33
CA LEU A 135 -12.13 4.89 -0.07
C LEU A 135 -13.65 4.87 -0.25
N SER A 136 -14.17 5.84 -0.99
CA SER A 136 -15.50 5.81 -1.57
C SER A 136 -15.35 5.71 -3.09
N SER A 137 -15.86 4.64 -3.68
CA SER A 137 -15.74 4.35 -5.11
C SER A 137 -16.98 3.60 -5.61
N GLY A 138 -17.42 3.92 -6.82
CA GLY A 138 -18.55 3.26 -7.47
C GLY A 138 -19.88 3.60 -6.78
N ASP A 139 -20.23 2.83 -5.75
CA ASP A 139 -21.38 3.07 -4.89
C ASP A 139 -20.98 4.00 -3.72
N PRO A 140 -21.43 5.27 -3.71
CA PRO A 140 -21.07 6.21 -2.66
C PRO A 140 -21.63 5.84 -1.28
N ALA A 141 -22.60 4.92 -1.19
CA ALA A 141 -23.12 4.42 0.08
C ALA A 141 -22.21 3.40 0.75
N ARG A 142 -21.17 2.90 0.04
CA ARG A 142 -20.19 1.96 0.56
C ARG A 142 -18.83 2.62 0.70
N LEU A 143 -18.19 2.35 1.84
CA LEU A 143 -16.85 2.79 2.13
C LEU A 143 -15.96 1.57 2.34
N LEU A 144 -14.82 1.53 1.66
CA LEU A 144 -13.75 0.59 1.96
C LEU A 144 -12.74 1.27 2.89
N CYS A 145 -12.64 0.78 4.12
CA CYS A 145 -11.61 1.18 5.06
C CYS A 145 -10.46 0.17 5.01
N ALA A 146 -9.24 0.67 4.83
CA ALA A 146 -8.02 -0.12 4.80
C ALA A 146 -7.03 0.45 5.81
N GLY A 147 -6.37 -0.39 6.61
CA GLY A 147 -5.37 0.09 7.56
C GLY A 147 -4.40 -0.97 8.02
N PHE A 148 -3.20 -0.55 8.39
CA PHE A 148 -2.22 -1.44 8.99
C PHE A 148 -2.48 -1.61 10.49
N ASP A 149 -2.26 -2.81 11.01
CA ASP A 149 -2.51 -3.14 12.43
C ASP A 149 -1.53 -2.43 13.38
N SER A 150 -0.41 -1.92 12.86
CA SER A 150 0.66 -1.30 13.63
C SER A 150 1.55 -0.42 12.74
N GLY A 151 2.36 0.42 13.37
CA GLY A 151 3.42 1.23 12.75
C GLY A 151 4.79 1.04 13.43
N ALA A 152 4.97 -0.03 14.21
CA ALA A 152 6.13 -0.17 15.12
C ALA A 152 7.45 -0.57 14.44
N THR A 153 7.41 -1.40 13.38
CA THR A 153 8.61 -2.02 12.80
C THR A 153 8.85 -1.61 11.36
N HIS A 154 7.86 -1.08 10.65
CA HIS A 154 7.99 -0.42 9.37
C HIS A 154 6.85 0.59 9.24
N ASP A 155 7.01 1.54 8.33
CA ASP A 155 5.93 2.46 7.98
C ASP A 155 4.97 1.76 7.00
N GLY A 156 3.68 1.98 7.18
CA GLY A 156 2.62 1.44 6.33
C GLY A 156 1.95 2.56 5.55
N THR A 157 2.01 2.49 4.21
CA THR A 157 1.40 3.48 3.32
C THR A 157 0.34 2.82 2.44
N LEU A 158 -0.88 3.37 2.45
CA LEU A 158 -1.94 3.02 1.52
C LEU A 158 -1.84 3.95 0.31
N ARG A 159 -1.78 3.39 -0.89
CA ARG A 159 -1.69 4.14 -2.15
C ARG A 159 -2.91 3.84 -3.00
N ALA A 160 -3.56 4.87 -3.53
CA ALA A 160 -4.72 4.72 -4.38
C ALA A 160 -4.54 5.51 -5.68
N ARG A 161 -4.93 4.91 -6.81
CA ARG A 161 -4.94 5.57 -8.13
C ARG A 161 -6.00 4.96 -9.03
N LEU A 162 -6.34 5.67 -10.11
CA LEU A 162 -7.22 5.14 -11.14
C LEU A 162 -6.43 4.31 -12.16
N VAL A 163 -6.98 3.16 -12.55
CA VAL A 163 -6.45 2.27 -13.58
C VAL A 163 -7.61 1.78 -14.42
N ASP A 164 -7.65 2.15 -15.70
CA ASP A 164 -8.66 1.69 -16.65
C ASP A 164 -10.13 1.85 -16.20
N GLY A 165 -10.41 2.84 -15.34
CA GLY A 165 -11.74 3.14 -14.80
C GLY A 165 -12.02 2.60 -13.40
N ASP A 166 -11.14 1.74 -12.89
CA ASP A 166 -11.22 1.14 -11.56
C ASP A 166 -10.22 1.78 -10.60
N VAL A 167 -10.40 1.55 -9.29
CA VAL A 167 -9.47 2.02 -8.26
C VAL A 167 -8.48 0.91 -7.92
N GLU A 168 -7.20 1.15 -8.18
CA GLU A 168 -6.13 0.32 -7.62
C GLU A 168 -5.81 0.83 -6.20
N LEU A 169 -5.89 -0.05 -5.21
CA LEU A 169 -5.48 0.21 -3.83
C LEU A 169 -4.29 -0.68 -3.47
N ALA A 170 -3.18 -0.10 -3.03
CA ALA A 170 -2.02 -0.84 -2.55
C ALA A 170 -1.75 -0.55 -1.08
N ALA A 171 -1.63 -1.60 -0.25
CA ALA A 171 -1.06 -1.51 1.08
C ALA A 171 0.43 -1.85 1.01
N GLU A 172 1.27 -0.85 1.20
CA GLU A 172 2.71 -0.94 1.06
C GLU A 172 3.44 -0.86 2.42
N ALA A 173 4.24 -1.89 2.69
CA ALA A 173 5.20 -1.89 3.79
C ALA A 173 6.51 -1.26 3.32
N GLN A 174 6.80 -0.05 3.81
CA GLN A 174 8.03 0.68 3.49
C GLN A 174 9.17 0.25 4.41
N LEU A 175 10.20 -0.37 3.83
CA LEU A 175 11.34 -0.92 4.56
C LEU A 175 12.58 -0.02 4.46
N GLY A 176 12.52 1.09 3.74
CA GLY A 176 13.60 2.08 3.67
C GLY A 176 14.92 1.54 3.12
N GLY A 177 14.88 0.45 2.33
CA GLY A 177 16.07 -0.23 1.84
C GLY A 177 16.72 -1.16 2.86
N ALA A 178 15.96 -1.64 3.86
CA ALA A 178 16.45 -2.62 4.83
C ALA A 178 17.18 -3.78 4.14
N VAL A 179 18.34 -4.12 4.69
CA VAL A 179 19.15 -5.23 4.21
C VAL A 179 18.79 -6.49 5.01
N LEU A 180 18.25 -7.48 4.31
CA LEU A 180 17.98 -8.81 4.87
C LEU A 180 19.22 -9.67 4.71
N ALA A 181 19.76 -10.20 5.81
CA ALA A 181 20.83 -11.19 5.79
C ALA A 181 20.37 -12.49 5.11
N PRO A 182 21.30 -13.35 4.64
CA PRO A 182 20.94 -14.66 4.09
C PRO A 182 20.06 -15.47 5.04
N GLY A 183 18.93 -15.98 4.55
CA GLY A 183 17.96 -16.72 5.35
C GLY A 183 17.10 -15.88 6.30
N GLN A 184 17.35 -14.58 6.44
CA GLN A 184 16.58 -13.72 7.33
C GLN A 184 15.13 -13.59 6.84
N GLN A 185 14.20 -13.65 7.79
CA GLN A 185 12.80 -13.35 7.60
C GLN A 185 12.37 -12.19 8.51
N ARG A 186 11.45 -11.37 8.02
CA ARG A 186 10.87 -10.25 8.75
C ARG A 186 9.35 -10.25 8.59
N SER A 187 8.63 -10.31 9.69
CA SER A 187 7.18 -10.08 9.70
C SER A 187 6.86 -8.62 9.36
N LEU A 188 5.82 -8.44 8.57
CA LEU A 188 5.26 -7.14 8.24
C LEU A 188 3.95 -6.96 9.02
N HIS A 189 3.56 -5.71 9.24
CA HIS A 189 2.28 -5.36 9.82
C HIS A 189 1.18 -5.89 8.94
N GLY A 190 0.24 -6.60 9.55
CA GLY A 190 -0.97 -7.00 8.85
C GLY A 190 -1.75 -5.78 8.41
N VAL A 191 -2.60 -6.00 7.42
CA VAL A 191 -3.54 -5.00 6.90
C VAL A 191 -4.95 -5.53 7.13
N ALA A 192 -5.82 -4.68 7.66
CA ALA A 192 -7.23 -4.91 7.76
C ALA A 192 -7.96 -4.23 6.61
N LEU A 193 -9.01 -4.87 6.11
CA LEU A 193 -9.93 -4.35 5.10
C LEU A 193 -11.35 -4.55 5.63
N THR A 194 -12.13 -3.49 5.66
CA THR A 194 -13.54 -3.59 6.06
C THR A 194 -14.39 -2.69 5.19
N GLU A 195 -15.55 -3.20 4.79
CA GLU A 195 -16.61 -2.38 4.21
C GLU A 195 -17.47 -1.80 5.34
N GLY A 196 -17.94 -0.59 5.14
CA GLY A 196 -18.91 0.08 6.00
C GLY A 196 -19.88 0.91 5.16
N ASP A 197 -20.97 1.35 5.78
CA ASP A 197 -21.88 2.32 5.20
C ASP A 197 -21.52 3.74 5.64
N THR A 198 -22.12 4.73 4.97
CA THR A 198 -21.98 6.14 5.34
C THR A 198 -22.81 6.53 6.58
N GLY A 199 -23.55 5.58 7.18
CA GLY A 199 -24.51 5.76 8.27
C GLY A 199 -25.94 5.38 7.91
#